data_AF-A0A1G3M2D0-F1
#
_entry.id   AF-A0A1G3M2D0-F1
#
_cell.length_a   1.000
_cell.length_b   1.000
_cell.length_c   1.000
_cell.angle_alpha   90.00
_cell.angle_beta   90.00
_cell.angle_gamma   90.00
#
_symmetry.space_group_name_H-M   'P 1'
#
loop_
_entity.id
_entity.type
_entity.pdbx_description
1 polymer ?
#
loop_
_entity_poly.entity_id
_entity_poly.type
_entity_poly.pdbx_seq_one_letter_code
_entity_poly.pdbx_strand_id
1 'polypeptide(L)'
;MNQSTQLYQFPATRFVSNSIWRQWWHMLSEVIEIGGALLTGNIQHAAAETWDVKQSSETLHRILSGKGADVDLARDTVISNNLERGYYQ
;
A
#
# COMPACT_ATOMS: atom_id res chain seq x y z
N MET A 1 -6.15 24.19 8.30
CA MET A 1 -4.72 23.82 8.39
C MET A 1 -4.43 22.92 7.21
N ASN A 2 -3.69 23.40 6.20
CA ASN A 2 -3.24 22.55 5.09
C ASN A 2 -2.05 21.73 5.59
N GLN A 3 -2.34 20.57 6.19
CA GLN A 3 -1.33 19.51 6.18
C GLN A 3 -1.30 18.99 4.76
N SER A 4 -0.23 19.29 4.02
CA SER A 4 0.09 18.55 2.81
C SER A 4 0.29 17.09 3.24
N THR A 5 -0.72 16.25 3.07
CA THR A 5 -0.64 14.84 3.45
C THR A 5 0.42 14.22 2.55
N GLN A 6 1.56 13.87 3.14
CA GLN A 6 2.64 13.21 2.41
C GLN A 6 2.09 11.91 1.81
N LEU A 7 2.04 11.82 0.46
CA LEU A 7 1.42 10.70 -0.25
C LEU A 7 2.00 9.34 0.15
N TYR A 8 3.29 9.33 0.49
CA TYR A 8 4.04 8.14 0.87
C TYR A 8 4.61 8.26 2.27
N GLN A 9 4.43 7.24 3.09
CA GLN A 9 4.96 7.20 4.46
C GLN A 9 6.33 6.53 4.54
N PHE A 10 6.70 5.75 3.53
CA PHE A 10 7.99 5.08 3.48
C PHE A 10 8.96 5.76 2.51
N PRO A 11 10.29 5.67 2.75
CA PRO A 11 11.27 6.03 1.74
C PRO A 11 11.12 5.13 0.50
N ALA A 12 11.50 5.65 -0.67
CA ALA A 12 11.50 4.86 -1.89
C ALA A 12 12.51 3.70 -1.77
N THR A 13 12.06 2.48 -2.02
CA THR A 13 12.93 1.31 -2.04
C THR A 13 13.62 1.17 -3.39
N ARG A 14 14.68 0.36 -3.45
CA ARG A 14 15.30 -0.03 -4.72
C ARG A 14 14.36 -0.81 -5.65
N PHE A 15 13.22 -1.31 -5.14
CA PHE A 15 12.27 -2.11 -5.89
C PHE A 15 11.35 -1.27 -6.80
N VAL A 16 11.43 0.06 -6.75
CA VAL A 16 10.75 0.94 -7.73
C VAL A 16 11.19 0.70 -9.17
N SER A 17 12.31 0.00 -9.39
CA SER A 17 12.76 -0.44 -10.72
C SER A 17 12.16 -1.78 -11.17
N ASN A 18 11.34 -2.42 -10.34
CA ASN A 18 10.66 -3.66 -10.71
C ASN A 18 9.63 -3.43 -11.83
N SER A 19 9.35 -4.48 -12.60
CA SER A 19 8.11 -4.51 -13.40
C SER A 19 6.90 -4.47 -12.46
N ILE A 20 5.78 -3.90 -12.94
CA ILE A 20 4.49 -3.91 -12.23
C ILE A 20 4.16 -5.31 -11.71
N TRP A 21 4.32 -6.33 -12.55
CA TRP A 21 3.92 -7.70 -12.22
C TRP A 21 4.77 -8.35 -11.15
N ARG A 22 6.08 -8.12 -11.20
CA ARG A 22 6.99 -8.53 -10.11
C ARG A 22 6.64 -7.86 -8.78
N GLN A 23 6.33 -6.56 -8.79
CA GLN A 23 5.98 -5.86 -7.55
C GLN A 23 4.61 -6.29 -7.02
N TRP A 24 3.66 -6.58 -7.90
CA TRP A 24 2.35 -7.11 -7.51
C TRP A 24 2.47 -8.48 -6.84
N TRP A 25 3.27 -9.40 -7.41
CA TRP A 25 3.54 -10.71 -6.79
C TRP A 25 4.21 -10.60 -5.42
N HIS A 26 5.12 -9.65 -5.26
CA HIS A 26 5.73 -9.37 -3.95
C HIS A 26 4.70 -8.83 -2.95
N MET A 27 3.87 -7.86 -3.33
CA MET A 27 2.80 -7.40 -2.44
C MET A 27 1.86 -8.54 -2.01
N LEU A 28 1.58 -9.49 -2.91
CA LEU A 28 0.79 -10.68 -2.59
C LEU A 28 1.51 -11.65 -1.63
N SER A 29 2.84 -11.79 -1.70
CA SER A 29 3.57 -12.61 -0.72
C SER A 29 3.40 -12.08 0.69
N GLU A 30 3.52 -10.77 0.90
CA GLU A 30 3.33 -10.16 2.24
C GLU A 30 1.89 -10.42 2.76
N VAL A 31 0.87 -10.38 1.89
CA VAL A 31 -0.51 -10.71 2.28
C VAL A 31 -0.63 -12.18 2.74
N ILE A 32 0.07 -13.10 2.08
CA ILE A 32 0.08 -14.51 2.46
C ILE A 32 0.81 -14.68 3.81
N GLU A 33 1.87 -13.92 4.06
CA GLU A 33 2.61 -13.91 5.32
C GLU A 33 1.75 -13.41 6.50
N ILE A 34 0.89 -12.40 6.29
CA ILE A 34 -0.16 -12.03 7.27
C ILE A 34 -1.00 -13.26 7.63
N GLY A 35 -1.52 -13.97 6.63
CA GLY A 35 -2.35 -15.15 6.84
C GLY A 35 -1.62 -16.25 7.62
N GLY A 36 -0.37 -16.53 7.26
CA GLY A 36 0.49 -17.48 7.98
C GLY A 36 0.72 -17.08 9.44
N ALA A 37 1.03 -15.81 9.69
CA ALA A 37 1.23 -15.28 11.03
C ALA A 37 -0.03 -15.39 11.89
N LEU A 38 -1.21 -15.05 11.32
CA LEU A 38 -2.49 -15.17 12.02
C LEU A 38 -2.85 -16.63 12.37
N LEU A 39 -2.61 -17.58 11.46
CA LEU A 39 -2.86 -19.00 11.71
C LEU A 39 -2.02 -19.57 12.86
N THR A 40 -0.84 -19.02 13.10
CA THR A 40 0.04 -19.43 14.21
C THR A 40 -0.18 -18.63 15.49
N GLY A 41 -1.14 -17.68 15.50
CA GLY A 41 -1.40 -16.80 16.64
C GLY A 41 -0.31 -15.73 16.86
N ASN A 42 0.60 -15.52 15.90
CA ASN A 42 1.66 -14.54 16.01
C ASN A 42 1.18 -13.15 15.57
N ILE A 43 0.45 -12.47 16.44
CA ILE A 43 -0.18 -11.18 16.15
C ILE A 43 0.84 -10.07 15.86
N GLN A 44 2.00 -10.07 16.54
CA GLN A 44 3.02 -9.04 16.30
C GLN A 44 3.64 -9.18 14.91
N HIS A 45 3.87 -10.40 14.45
CA HIS A 45 4.33 -10.64 13.09
C HIS A 45 3.25 -10.27 12.07
N ALA A 46 2.00 -10.68 12.28
CA ALA A 46 0.89 -10.27 11.40
C ALA A 46 0.78 -8.74 11.29
N ALA A 47 0.98 -8.01 12.39
CA ALA A 47 1.00 -6.55 12.37
C ALA A 47 2.19 -5.99 11.57
N ALA A 48 3.39 -6.58 11.69
CA ALA A 48 4.54 -6.21 10.85
C ALA A 48 4.23 -6.43 9.36
N GLU A 49 3.68 -7.60 9.00
CA GLU A 49 3.33 -7.92 7.62
C GLU A 49 2.26 -6.98 7.03
N THR A 50 1.36 -6.44 7.85
CA THR A 50 0.42 -5.39 7.38
C THR A 50 1.14 -4.09 6.99
N TRP A 51 2.24 -3.76 7.65
CA TRP A 51 3.08 -2.64 7.26
C TRP A 51 3.89 -2.95 6.00
N ASP A 52 4.33 -4.19 5.81
CA ASP A 52 5.04 -4.62 4.60
C ASP A 52 4.13 -4.60 3.37
N VAL A 53 2.86 -5.01 3.51
CA VAL A 53 1.84 -4.80 2.47
C VAL A 53 1.69 -3.32 2.10
N LYS A 54 1.63 -2.44 3.10
CA LYS A 54 1.51 -0.99 2.87
C LYS A 54 2.74 -0.46 2.13
N GLN A 55 3.94 -0.81 2.58
CA GLN A 55 5.21 -0.44 1.95
C GLN A 55 5.26 -0.93 0.49
N SER A 56 4.85 -2.18 0.25
CA SER A 56 4.80 -2.79 -1.07
C SER A 56 3.79 -2.11 -2.00
N SER A 57 2.63 -1.71 -1.47
CA SER A 57 1.62 -0.93 -2.19
C SER A 57 2.14 0.46 -2.56
N GLU A 58 2.80 1.16 -1.62
CA GLU A 58 3.44 2.44 -1.92
C GLU A 58 4.56 2.33 -2.97
N THR A 59 5.28 1.21 -2.99
CA THR A 59 6.27 0.92 -4.04
C THR A 59 5.59 0.72 -5.40
N LEU A 60 4.49 -0.02 -5.45
CA LEU A 60 3.69 -0.22 -6.65
C LEU A 60 3.11 1.10 -7.18
N HIS A 61 2.61 1.96 -6.30
CA HIS A 61 2.15 3.31 -6.66
C HIS A 61 3.25 4.13 -7.35
N ARG A 62 4.49 4.09 -6.87
CA ARG A 62 5.61 4.79 -7.53
C ARG A 62 5.90 4.23 -8.92
N ILE A 63 5.85 2.90 -9.09
CA ILE A 63 6.03 2.25 -10.40
C ILE A 63 4.92 2.70 -11.37
N LEU A 64 3.67 2.73 -10.91
CA LEU A 64 2.52 3.16 -11.71
C LEU A 64 2.59 4.65 -12.04
N SER A 65 2.97 5.49 -11.09
CA SER A 65 3.19 6.92 -11.29
C SER A 65 4.27 7.18 -12.34
N GLY A 66 5.39 6.45 -12.28
CA GLY A 66 6.44 6.49 -13.30
C GLY A 66 5.98 6.02 -14.70
N LYS A 67 4.77 5.45 -14.81
CA LYS A 67 4.11 5.06 -16.07
C LYS A 67 2.93 5.96 -16.43
N GLY A 68 2.76 7.09 -15.73
CA GLY A 68 1.74 8.10 -16.02
C GLY A 68 0.45 7.98 -15.20
N ALA A 69 0.37 7.10 -14.21
CA ALA A 69 -0.78 7.07 -13.32
C ALA A 69 -0.77 8.27 -12.36
N ASP A 70 -1.91 8.94 -12.23
CA ASP A 70 -2.13 9.96 -11.20
C ASP A 70 -2.55 9.28 -9.88
N VAL A 71 -1.57 9.04 -9.02
CA VAL A 71 -1.78 8.33 -7.74
C VAL A 71 -2.49 9.22 -6.71
N ASP A 72 -2.28 10.53 -6.75
CA ASP A 72 -2.99 11.47 -5.87
C ASP A 72 -4.48 11.49 -6.21
N LEU A 73 -4.83 11.60 -7.49
CA LEU A 73 -6.23 11.51 -7.93
C LEU A 73 -6.86 10.15 -7.58
N ALA A 74 -6.12 9.05 -7.73
CA ALA A 74 -6.60 7.73 -7.35
C ALA A 74 -6.89 7.63 -5.84
N ARG A 75 -6.01 8.18 -4.99
CA ARG A 75 -6.22 8.27 -3.54
C ARG A 75 -7.49 9.08 -3.23
N ASP A 76 -7.60 10.27 -3.81
CA ASP A 76 -8.70 11.20 -3.52
C ASP A 76 -10.05 10.61 -3.97
N THR A 77 -10.06 9.88 -5.09
CA THR A 77 -11.22 9.12 -5.57
C THR A 77 -11.66 8.06 -4.55
N VAL A 78 -10.72 7.28 -4.00
CA VAL A 78 -11.04 6.27 -2.97
C VAL A 78 -11.56 6.93 -1.69
N ILE A 79 -10.98 8.06 -1.27
CA ILE A 79 -11.44 8.81 -0.10
C ILE A 79 -12.87 9.32 -0.33
N SER A 80 -13.15 9.96 -1.46
CA SER A 80 -14.50 10.46 -1.79
C SER A 80 -15.53 9.32 -1.78
N ASN A 81 -15.23 8.20 -2.44
CA ASN A 81 -16.11 7.04 -2.48
C ASN A 81 -16.41 6.47 -1.08
N ASN A 82 -15.42 6.44 -0.19
CA ASN A 82 -15.61 5.93 1.17
C ASN A 82 -16.34 6.93 2.09
N LEU A 83 -16.18 8.25 1.86
CA LEU A 83 -16.98 9.28 2.52
C LEU A 83 -18.46 9.13 2.14
N GLU A 84 -18.76 8.99 0.85
CA GLU A 84 -20.13 8.79 0.34
C GLU A 84 -20.80 7.53 0.90
N ARG A 85 -20.01 6.47 1.15
CA ARG A 85 -20.48 5.22 1.76
C ARG A 85 -20.63 5.29 3.28
N GLY A 86 -20.20 6.38 3.92
CA GLY A 86 -20.21 6.52 5.38
C GLY A 86 -19.22 5.62 6.11
N TYR A 87 -18.09 5.25 5.49
CA TYR A 87 -17.06 4.41 6.10
C TYR A 87 -16.15 5.16 7.07
N TYR A 88 -16.10 6.49 6.98
CA TYR A 88 -15.36 7.34 7.90
C TYR A 88 -16.32 7.94 8.93
N GLN A 89 -15.91 7.95 10.20
CA GLN A 89 -16.64 8.55 11.33
C GLN A 89 -16.03 9.91 11.69
#